data_AF-A0A4R9M303-F1
#
_entry.id   AF-A0A4R9M303-F1
#
_cell.length_a   1.000
_cell.length_b   1.000
_cell.length_c   1.000
_cell.angle_alpha   90.00
_cell.angle_beta   90.00
_cell.angle_gamma   90.00
#
_symmetry.space_group_name_H-M   'P 1'
#
loop_
_entity.id
_entity.type
_entity.pdbx_description
1 polymer ?
#
loop_
_entity_poly.entity_id
_entity_poly.type
_entity_poly.pdbx_seq_one_letter_code
_entity_poly.pdbx_strand_id
1 'polypeptide(L)' 'MSECKPEYNGKCAFGISLGKKLTGADKYRIEKDGKVFYFANPIAKFLWQIVPDRQAKADALWKSLG' A
#
# COMPACT_ATOMS: atom_id res chain seq x y z
N MET A 1 -20.17 4.44 9.89
CA MET A 1 -18.75 4.12 10.11
C MET A 1 -18.00 4.63 8.90
N SER A 2 -17.05 5.54 9.08
CA SER A 2 -16.34 6.19 7.97
C SER A 2 -15.72 5.13 7.05
N GLU A 3 -16.15 5.12 5.80
CA GLU A 3 -15.55 4.33 4.73
C GLU A 3 -14.12 4.83 4.52
N CYS A 4 -13.17 4.28 5.28
CA CYS A 4 -11.76 4.51 5.02
C CYS A 4 -11.42 3.78 3.71
N LYS A 5 -11.64 4.47 2.58
CA LYS A 5 -11.34 3.94 1.25
C LYS A 5 -9.85 3.63 1.21
N PRO A 6 -9.45 2.35 1.09
CA PRO A 6 -8.05 2.01 1.12
C PRO A 6 -7.35 2.52 -0.13
N GLU A 7 -6.16 3.11 0.05
CA GLU A 7 -5.31 3.49 -1.07
C GLU A 7 -5.04 2.28 -1.97
N TYR A 8 -4.84 2.56 -3.25
CA TYR A 8 -4.65 1.53 -4.27
C TYR A 8 -5.84 0.55 -4.37
N ASN A 9 -7.06 1.01 -4.05
CA ASN A 9 -8.28 0.20 -4.14
C ASN A 9 -8.20 -1.08 -3.27
N GLY A 10 -7.54 -1.00 -2.11
CA GLY A 10 -7.38 -2.14 -1.20
C GLY A 10 -6.29 -3.13 -1.63
N LYS A 11 -5.48 -2.77 -2.63
CA LYS A 11 -4.31 -3.56 -3.04
C LYS A 11 -3.13 -3.33 -2.08
N CYS A 12 -2.25 -4.31 -2.05
CA CYS A 12 -1.03 -4.27 -1.27
C CYS A 12 -0.13 -3.13 -1.79
N ALA A 13 0.05 -2.07 -1.01
CA ALA A 13 0.86 -0.91 -1.38
C ALA A 13 2.28 -1.32 -1.79
N PHE A 14 2.88 -2.26 -1.04
CA PHE A 14 4.19 -2.80 -1.40
C PHE A 14 4.17 -3.68 -2.65
N GLY A 15 3.08 -4.41 -2.88
CA GLY A 15 2.89 -5.16 -4.13
C GLY A 15 2.89 -4.21 -5.32
N ILE A 16 2.15 -3.09 -5.21
CA ILE A 16 2.11 -2.06 -6.25
C ILE A 16 3.48 -1.42 -6.47
N SER A 17 4.26 -1.13 -5.41
CA SER A 17 5.67 -0.70 -5.55
C SER A 17 6.56 -1.69 -6.31
N LEU A 18 6.16 -2.96 -6.39
CA LEU A 18 6.86 -4.02 -7.12
C LEU A 18 6.18 -4.34 -8.47
N GLY A 19 5.15 -3.60 -8.87
CA GLY A 19 4.37 -3.86 -10.09
C GLY A 19 3.39 -5.04 -9.98
N LYS A 20 3.14 -5.56 -8.77
CA LYS A 20 2.25 -6.70 -8.51
C LYS A 20 0.93 -6.25 -7.88
N LYS A 21 -0.19 -6.59 -8.52
CA LYS A 21 -1.56 -6.33 -8.00
C LYS A 21 -1.97 -7.38 -6.95
N LEU A 22 -1.25 -7.43 -5.82
CA LEU A 22 -1.60 -8.31 -4.71
C LEU A 22 -2.75 -7.70 -3.89
N THR A 23 -3.66 -8.52 -3.39
CA THR A 23 -4.71 -8.07 -2.46
C THR A 23 -4.08 -7.77 -1.11
N GLY A 24 -4.30 -6.57 -0.59
CA GLY A 24 -3.87 -6.20 0.75
C GLY A 24 -4.79 -6.83 1.79
N ALA A 25 -4.26 -7.17 2.96
CA ALA A 25 -5.05 -7.66 4.07
C ALA A 25 -5.28 -6.51 5.05
N ASP A 26 -6.53 -6.29 5.46
CA ASP A 26 -6.89 -5.23 6.43
C ASP A 26 -6.12 -5.38 7.76
N LYS A 27 -5.87 -6.63 8.20
CA LYS A 27 -5.05 -6.94 9.37
C LYS A 27 -3.64 -6.35 9.33
N TYR A 28 -3.11 -6.11 8.14
CA TYR A 28 -1.81 -5.48 7.95
C TYR A 28 -2.01 -4.14 7.24
N ARG A 29 -2.83 -3.26 7.82
CA ARG A 29 -2.93 -1.88 7.39
C ARG A 29 -1.97 -0.97 8.16
N ILE A 30 -1.58 0.12 7.51
CA ILE A 30 -0.97 1.29 8.16
C ILE A 30 -1.70 2.53 7.69
N GLU A 31 -1.84 3.48 8.59
CA GLU A 31 -2.35 4.81 8.28
C GLU A 31 -1.16 5.76 8.32
N LYS A 32 -0.91 6.45 7.21
CA LYS A 32 0.21 7.38 7.07
C LYS A 32 -0.23 8.57 6.23
N ASP A 33 -0.04 9.78 6.74
CA ASP A 33 -0.42 11.04 6.06
C ASP A 33 -1.91 11.09 5.66
N GLY A 34 -2.80 10.57 6.52
CA GLY A 34 -4.25 10.51 6.25
C GLY A 34 -4.65 9.47 5.19
N LYS A 35 -3.71 8.63 4.74
CA LYS A 35 -3.93 7.56 3.75
C LYS A 35 -3.80 6.19 4.40
N VAL A 36 -4.68 5.27 4.05
CA VAL A 36 -4.66 3.89 4.54
C VAL A 36 -4.03 2.97 3.50
N PHE A 37 -2.89 2.38 3.84
CA PHE A 37 -2.20 1.41 3.00
C PHE A 37 -2.39 0.00 3.53
N TYR A 38 -2.90 -0.90 2.67
CA TYR A 38 -2.97 -2.32 3.00
C TYR A 38 -1.71 -3.06 2.56
N PHE A 39 -1.38 -4.11 3.29
CA PHE A 39 -0.25 -4.98 2.99
C PHE A 39 -0.72 -6.43 3.04
N ALA A 40 -0.20 -7.28 2.14
CA ALA A 40 -0.53 -8.69 2.15
C ALA A 40 0.15 -9.42 3.34
N ASN A 41 1.34 -8.95 3.74
CA ASN A 41 2.22 -9.61 4.69
C ASN A 41 2.82 -8.59 5.68
N PRO A 42 3.18 -9.01 6.92
CA PRO A 42 3.79 -8.12 7.90
C PRO A 42 5.19 -7.63 7.48
N ILE A 43 5.93 -8.43 6.71
CA ILE A 43 7.24 -8.05 6.13
C ILE A 43 7.08 -6.86 5.18
N ALA A 44 6.02 -6.87 4.36
CA ALA A 44 5.74 -5.77 3.42
C ALA A 44 5.46 -4.46 4.17
N LYS A 45 4.69 -4.54 5.27
CA LYS A 45 4.43 -3.44 6.20
C LYS A 45 5.73 -2.94 6.84
N PHE A 46 6.55 -3.83 7.37
CA PHE A 46 7.81 -3.47 8.03
C PHE A 46 8.78 -2.78 7.07
N LEU A 47 8.99 -3.36 5.89
CA LEU A 47 9.85 -2.77 4.86
C LEU A 47 9.31 -1.43 4.35
N TRP A 48 7.98 -1.21 4.35
CA TRP A 48 7.38 0.08 4.00
C TRP A 48 7.69 1.18 5.02
N GLN A 49 7.82 0.83 6.31
CA GLN A 49 8.21 1.79 7.34
C GLN A 49 9.69 2.12 7.31
N ILE A 50 10.54 1.16 6.90
CA ILE A 50 12.00 1.34 6.83
C ILE A 50 12.44 2.09 5.59
N VAL A 51 11.86 1.77 4.43
CA VAL A 51 12.34 2.27 3.15
C VAL A 51 11.64 3.60 2.83
N PRO A 52 12.33 4.74 2.93
CA PRO A 52 11.81 6.00 2.41
C PRO A 52 11.60 5.88 0.88
N ASP A 53 10.79 6.75 0.28
CA ASP A 53 10.50 6.77 -1.16
C ASP A 53 9.67 5.62 -1.77
N ARG A 54 9.34 4.56 -1.00
CA ARG A 54 8.46 3.49 -1.52
C ARG A 54 7.07 3.96 -1.92
N GLN A 55 6.58 4.99 -1.24
CA GLN A 55 5.28 5.59 -1.48
C GLN A 55 5.26 6.31 -2.84
N ALA A 56 6.33 7.03 -3.19
CA ALA A 56 6.48 7.65 -4.50
C ALA A 56 6.57 6.61 -5.63
N LYS A 57 7.34 5.53 -5.41
CA LYS A 57 7.37 4.39 -6.36
C LYS A 57 6.02 3.70 -6.51
N ALA A 58 5.30 3.48 -5.41
CA ALA A 58 3.96 2.91 -5.45
C ALA A 58 3.00 3.82 -6.21
N ASP A 59 3.03 5.14 -5.97
CA ASP A 59 2.19 6.11 -6.67
C ASP A 59 2.47 6.14 -8.17
N ALA A 60 3.75 6.17 -8.56
CA ALA A 60 4.18 6.16 -9.96
C ALA A 60 3.74 4.87 -10.68
N LEU A 61 3.96 3.71 -10.05
CA LEU A 61 3.53 2.43 -10.62
C LEU A 61 2.01 2.29 -10.63
N TRP A 62 1.32 2.79 -9.60
CA TRP A 62 -0.14 2.78 -9.55
C TRP A 62 -0.74 3.60 -10.70
N LYS A 63 -0.21 4.80 -10.94
CA LYS A 63 -0.60 5.64 -12.10
C LYS A 63 -0.33 4.97 -13.43
N SER A 64 0.70 4.13 -13.52
CA SER A 64 1.03 3.37 -14.74
C SER A 64 0.21 2.08 -14.90
N LEU A 65 -0.43 1.59 -13.83
CA LEU A 65 -1.17 0.33 -13.78
C LEU A 65 -2.69 0.52 -13.85
N GLY A 66 -3.16 1.76 -13.72
CA GLY A 66 -4.54 2.20 -13.93
C GLY A 66 -4.73 2.81 -15.31
#